data_AF-A0A918MAZ5-F1
#
_entry.id   AF-A0A918MAZ5-F1
#
_cell.length_a   1.000
_cell.length_b   1.000
_cell.length_c   1.000
_cell.angle_alpha   90.00
_cell.angle_beta   90.00
_cell.angle_gamma   90.00
#
_symmetry.space_group_name_H-M   'P 1'
#
loop_
_entity.id
_entity.type
_entity.pdbx_description
1 polymer ?
#
loop_
_entity_poly.entity_id
_entity_poly.type
_entity_poly.pdbx_seq_one_letter_code
_entity_poly.pdbx_strand_id
1 'polypeptide(L)'
;MTPVILLAEAKRSAEVTDWPARIGWLVGLLLFIALVYWLMREGWKWRGTLQSDLPAPPSAPEETGPAKLSMSGRYHGSTTAGQWLDRIVAHGLGTRSRAELTLTDAGLEVERPGATDFFVPTAALRGARLDKGIAGKVLTEGGLLVVTWALGDKLIDSGFRSEHAAEHTEWVDTLNQMINDTEGAR
;
A
#
# COMPACT_ATOMS: atom_id res chain seq x y z
N MET A 1 52.83 62.52 -38.47
CA MET A 1 51.47 62.84 -38.94
C MET A 1 50.73 61.54 -39.15
N THR A 2 49.79 61.25 -38.26
CA THR A 2 48.86 60.10 -38.27
C THR A 2 47.77 60.28 -39.34
N PRO A 3 47.17 59.19 -39.83
CA PRO A 3 45.74 58.97 -39.53
C PRO A 3 45.53 57.53 -39.06
N VAL A 4 45.02 57.25 -37.86
CA VAL A 4 43.59 57.28 -37.47
C VAL A 4 42.66 56.73 -38.57
N ILE A 5 42.70 55.42 -38.82
CA ILE A 5 41.53 54.64 -39.25
C ILE A 5 41.41 53.44 -38.30
N LEU A 6 41.15 53.75 -37.03
CA LEU A 6 40.30 52.94 -36.17
C LEU A 6 38.85 53.25 -36.60
N LEU A 7 37.97 52.24 -36.50
CA LEU A 7 36.51 52.30 -36.68
C LEU A 7 35.99 51.97 -38.09
N ALA A 8 36.07 50.69 -38.43
CA ALA A 8 34.92 50.00 -39.00
C ALA A 8 34.97 48.52 -38.60
N GLU A 9 34.93 48.26 -37.29
CA GLU A 9 34.49 46.96 -36.80
C GLU A 9 33.02 46.85 -37.25
N ALA A 10 32.81 46.17 -38.38
CA ALA A 10 31.50 45.95 -38.95
C ALA A 10 30.59 45.44 -37.84
N LYS A 11 29.50 46.16 -37.55
CA LYS A 11 28.45 45.72 -36.63
C LYS A 11 28.01 44.33 -37.09
N ARG A 12 28.58 43.29 -36.48
CA ARG A 12 28.19 41.91 -36.70
C ARG A 12 26.84 41.81 -36.03
N SER A 13 25.76 41.93 -36.83
CA SER A 13 24.41 41.68 -36.36
C SER A 13 24.45 40.35 -35.63
N ALA A 14 24.12 40.37 -34.33
CA ALA A 14 24.08 39.17 -33.52
C ALA A 14 23.26 38.13 -34.28
N GLU A 15 23.78 36.91 -34.43
CA GLU A 15 23.08 35.83 -35.12
C GLU A 15 21.65 35.79 -34.61
N VAL A 16 20.71 36.06 -35.52
CA VAL A 16 19.29 36.05 -35.19
C VAL A 16 19.05 34.66 -34.67
N THR A 17 18.65 34.61 -33.39
CA THR A 17 18.19 33.41 -32.70
C THR A 17 17.60 32.42 -33.70
N ASP A 18 18.13 31.19 -33.75
CA ASP A 18 17.58 30.12 -34.59
C ASP A 18 16.21 29.71 -34.04
N TRP A 19 15.19 30.50 -34.39
CA TRP A 19 13.81 30.31 -33.99
C TRP A 19 13.27 28.95 -34.41
N PRO A 20 13.54 28.43 -35.63
CA PRO A 20 13.20 27.06 -35.99
C PRO A 20 13.77 26.02 -35.02
N ALA A 21 15.05 26.10 -34.69
CA ALA A 21 15.65 25.15 -33.74
C ALA A 21 15.03 25.25 -32.34
N ARG A 22 14.78 26.47 -31.84
CA ARG A 22 14.13 26.68 -30.53
C ARG A 22 12.70 26.16 -30.51
N ILE A 23 11.92 26.40 -31.57
CA ILE A 23 10.56 25.85 -31.72
C ILE A 23 10.62 24.33 -31.75
N GLY A 24 11.57 23.74 -32.48
CA GLY A 24 11.80 22.30 -32.49
C GLY A 24 12.07 21.74 -31.10
N TRP A 25 12.95 22.37 -30.32
CA TRP A 25 13.22 21.99 -28.93
C TRP A 25 12.00 22.12 -28.03
N LEU A 26 11.20 23.19 -28.17
CA LEU A 26 9.97 23.38 -27.39
C LEU A 26 8.92 22.31 -27.72
N VAL A 27 8.71 22.01 -28.99
CA VAL A 27 7.78 20.96 -29.43
C VAL A 27 8.27 19.59 -28.94
N GLY A 28 9.57 19.29 -29.08
CA GLY A 28 10.16 18.06 -28.56
C GLY A 28 9.99 17.92 -27.05
N LEU A 29 10.22 19.00 -26.29
CA LEU A 29 10.01 19.02 -24.85
C LEU A 29 8.54 18.79 -24.48
N LEU A 30 7.61 19.44 -25.17
CA LEU A 30 6.16 19.26 -24.94
C LEU A 30 5.71 17.83 -25.22
N LEU A 31 6.18 17.22 -26.32
CA LEU A 31 5.89 15.82 -26.65
C LEU A 31 6.47 14.87 -25.60
N PHE A 32 7.70 15.14 -25.12
CA PHE A 32 8.32 14.35 -24.06
C PHE A 32 7.52 14.45 -22.75
N ILE A 33 7.12 15.66 -22.34
CA ILE A 33 6.27 15.86 -21.17
C ILE A 33 4.94 15.10 -21.33
N ALA A 34 4.28 15.23 -22.49
CA ALA A 34 3.02 14.52 -22.77
C ALA A 34 3.18 13.00 -22.69
N LEU A 35 4.30 12.46 -23.22
CA LEU A 35 4.63 11.04 -23.13
C LEU A 35 4.83 10.60 -21.67
N VAL A 36 5.56 11.36 -20.86
CA VAL A 36 5.74 11.06 -19.43
C VAL A 36 4.40 11.03 -18.71
N TYR A 37 3.53 12.03 -18.92
CA TYR A 37 2.19 12.05 -18.33
C TYR A 37 1.33 10.87 -18.81
N TRP A 38 1.46 10.47 -20.07
CA TRP A 38 0.76 9.30 -20.60
C TRP A 38 1.24 8.00 -19.94
N LEU A 39 2.56 7.81 -19.79
CA LEU A 39 3.13 6.65 -19.10
C LEU A 39 2.72 6.61 -17.61
N MET A 40 2.71 7.77 -16.92
CA MET A 40 2.21 7.86 -15.54
C MET A 40 0.74 7.45 -15.44
N ARG A 41 -0.09 7.92 -16.39
CA ARG A 41 -1.51 7.55 -16.46
C ARG A 41 -1.70 6.04 -16.69
N GLU A 42 -0.93 5.45 -17.60
CA GLU A 42 -1.03 4.02 -17.89
C GLU A 42 -0.57 3.17 -16.70
N GLY A 43 0.51 3.60 -16.02
CA GLY A 43 0.95 3.00 -14.76
C GLY A 43 -0.13 3.05 -13.66
N TRP A 44 -0.90 4.13 -13.55
CA TRP A 44 -2.03 4.20 -12.62
C TRP A 44 -3.19 3.28 -13.00
N LYS A 45 -3.51 3.15 -14.29
CA LYS A 45 -4.54 2.20 -14.74
C LYS A 45 -4.15 0.76 -14.45
N TRP A 46 -2.90 0.38 -14.73
CA TRP A 46 -2.37 -0.95 -14.42
C TRP A 46 -2.37 -1.25 -12.92
N ARG A 47 -2.13 -0.25 -12.06
CA ARG A 47 -2.31 -0.43 -10.61
C ARG A 47 -3.76 -0.67 -10.22
N GLY A 48 -4.70 0.02 -10.88
CA GLY A 48 -6.14 -0.20 -10.66
C GLY A 48 -6.58 -1.63 -11.00
N THR A 49 -6.05 -2.21 -12.09
CA THR A 49 -6.37 -3.59 -12.49
C THR A 49 -5.77 -4.63 -11.55
N LEU A 50 -4.70 -4.31 -10.80
CA LEU A 50 -4.13 -5.24 -9.82
C LEU A 50 -5.05 -5.46 -8.61
N GLN A 51 -6.01 -4.57 -8.35
CA GLN A 51 -6.94 -4.66 -7.22
C GLN A 51 -8.37 -5.05 -7.63
N SER A 52 -8.74 -4.98 -8.91
CA SER A 52 -10.09 -5.30 -9.38
C SER A 52 -10.45 -6.77 -9.21
N ASP A 53 -9.44 -7.66 -9.25
CA ASP A 53 -9.63 -9.11 -9.20
C ASP A 53 -9.61 -9.66 -7.76
N LEU A 54 -9.56 -8.79 -6.75
CA LEU A 54 -9.63 -9.22 -5.36
C LEU A 54 -11.05 -9.73 -5.05
N PRO A 55 -11.22 -10.99 -4.63
CA PRO A 55 -12.53 -11.48 -4.20
C PRO A 55 -12.96 -10.75 -2.92
N ALA A 56 -14.26 -10.78 -2.64
CA ALA A 56 -14.78 -10.26 -1.37
C ALA A 56 -14.24 -11.12 -0.20
N PRO A 57 -13.79 -10.51 0.91
CA PRO A 57 -13.48 -11.23 2.12
C PRO A 57 -14.72 -12.01 2.62
N PRO A 58 -14.54 -13.22 3.17
CA PRO A 58 -15.66 -13.94 3.75
C PRO A 58 -16.18 -13.20 4.99
N SER A 59 -17.48 -13.32 5.25
CA SER A 59 -18.09 -12.95 6.53
C SER A 59 -17.78 -14.00 7.58
N ALA A 60 -17.82 -13.62 8.86
CA ALA A 60 -17.70 -14.58 9.95
C ALA A 60 -18.85 -15.60 9.89
N PRO A 61 -18.57 -16.91 10.09
CA PRO A 61 -19.62 -17.90 10.26
C PRO A 61 -20.38 -17.67 11.58
N GLU A 62 -21.63 -18.15 11.67
CA GLU A 62 -22.45 -17.99 12.88
C GLU A 62 -21.83 -18.64 14.13
N GLU A 63 -21.01 -19.67 13.94
CA GLU A 63 -20.26 -20.34 15.01
C GLU A 63 -18.78 -20.41 14.65
N THR A 64 -17.96 -19.62 15.34
CA THR A 64 -16.49 -19.61 15.22
C THR A 64 -15.78 -20.40 16.32
N GLY A 65 -16.52 -20.79 17.37
CA GLY A 65 -16.00 -21.47 18.56
C GLY A 65 -15.56 -20.50 19.67
N PRO A 66 -14.93 -21.01 20.75
CA PRO A 66 -14.49 -20.15 21.85
C PRO A 66 -13.37 -19.21 21.41
N ALA A 67 -13.42 -17.97 21.90
CA ALA A 67 -12.35 -16.99 21.69
C ALA A 67 -11.08 -17.41 22.42
N LYS A 68 -9.97 -17.53 21.68
CA LYS A 68 -8.62 -17.73 22.22
C LYS A 68 -8.01 -16.41 22.68
N LEU A 69 -8.14 -15.37 21.85
CA LEU A 69 -7.70 -14.02 22.13
C LEU A 69 -8.75 -13.04 21.65
N SER A 70 -8.90 -11.94 22.39
CA SER A 70 -9.74 -10.82 22.00
C SER A 70 -9.00 -9.51 22.28
N MET A 71 -9.01 -8.58 21.34
CA MET A 71 -8.47 -7.22 21.56
C MET A 71 -9.35 -6.17 20.92
N SER A 72 -9.34 -4.97 21.50
CA SER A 72 -9.88 -3.76 20.88
C SER A 72 -8.74 -2.87 20.39
N GLY A 73 -8.96 -2.18 19.27
CA GLY A 73 -7.90 -1.39 18.67
C GLY A 73 -8.33 -0.56 17.48
N ARG A 74 -7.33 -0.23 16.67
CA ARG A 74 -7.51 0.49 15.40
C ARG A 74 -6.99 -0.33 14.25
N TYR A 75 -7.80 -0.34 13.19
CA TYR A 75 -7.44 -0.87 11.90
C TYR A 75 -6.87 0.23 11.02
N HIS A 76 -5.67 -0.01 10.51
CA HIS A 76 -4.91 0.97 9.71
C HIS A 76 -5.13 0.84 8.19
N GLY A 77 -5.67 -0.30 7.75
CA GLY A 77 -5.86 -0.66 6.36
C GLY A 77 -5.12 -1.94 5.99
N SER A 78 -5.49 -2.52 4.85
CA SER A 78 -4.76 -3.61 4.22
C SER A 78 -3.88 -3.11 3.07
N THR A 79 -2.78 -3.80 2.85
CA THR A 79 -1.90 -3.63 1.70
C THR A 79 -1.60 -4.97 1.04
N THR A 80 -1.12 -4.93 -0.21
CA THR A 80 -0.48 -6.11 -0.80
C THR A 80 0.70 -6.53 0.09
N ALA A 81 0.85 -7.84 0.34
CA ALA A 81 1.87 -8.34 1.25
C ALA A 81 3.28 -7.89 0.85
N GLY A 82 4.05 -7.37 1.82
CA GLY A 82 5.39 -6.83 1.59
C GLY A 82 5.45 -5.48 0.86
N GLN A 83 4.32 -4.95 0.39
CA GLN A 83 4.20 -3.66 -0.29
C GLN A 83 3.40 -2.68 0.55
N TRP A 84 3.98 -2.20 1.66
CA TRP A 84 3.29 -1.36 2.66
C TRP A 84 2.73 -0.01 2.14
N LEU A 85 3.08 0.41 0.92
CA LEU A 85 2.52 1.58 0.24
C LEU A 85 1.33 1.25 -0.66
N ASP A 86 1.17 -0.02 -1.06
CA ASP A 86 0.12 -0.47 -1.97
C ASP A 86 -1.17 -0.76 -1.20
N ARG A 87 -1.88 0.31 -0.84
CA ARG A 87 -3.15 0.25 -0.11
C ARG A 87 -4.23 -0.41 -0.96
N ILE A 88 -4.87 -1.43 -0.42
CA ILE A 88 -6.02 -2.09 -1.03
C ILE A 88 -7.25 -1.23 -0.82
N VAL A 89 -7.89 -0.77 -1.89
CA VAL A 89 -9.11 0.07 -1.81
C VAL A 89 -10.38 -0.78 -1.95
N ALA A 90 -10.26 -2.00 -2.49
CA ALA A 90 -11.36 -2.94 -2.66
C ALA A 90 -11.98 -3.35 -1.31
N HIS A 91 -13.30 -3.60 -1.33
CA HIS A 91 -14.07 -4.20 -0.22
C HIS A 91 -13.94 -3.49 1.14
N GLY A 92 -13.64 -2.20 1.13
CA GLY A 92 -13.46 -1.42 2.36
C GLY A 92 -12.20 -1.78 3.17
N LEU A 93 -11.29 -2.58 2.62
CA LEU A 93 -10.04 -2.96 3.29
C LEU A 93 -9.07 -1.79 3.43
N GLY A 94 -9.24 -0.71 2.67
CA GLY A 94 -8.40 0.49 2.75
C GLY A 94 -8.87 1.52 3.78
N THR A 95 -10.09 1.37 4.30
CA THR A 95 -10.72 2.33 5.20
C THR A 95 -10.22 2.13 6.61
N ARG A 96 -9.73 3.21 7.22
CA ARG A 96 -9.31 3.21 8.63
C ARG A 96 -10.53 3.23 9.53
N SER A 97 -10.52 2.42 10.58
CA SER A 97 -11.65 2.31 11.51
C SER A 97 -11.17 1.88 12.90
N ARG A 98 -12.07 1.95 13.89
CA ARG A 98 -11.94 1.09 15.07
C ARG A 98 -12.07 -0.36 14.63
N ALA A 99 -11.42 -1.27 15.34
CA ALA A 99 -11.56 -2.69 15.11
C ALA A 99 -11.54 -3.46 16.43
N GLU A 100 -12.37 -4.48 16.49
CA GLU A 100 -12.40 -5.49 17.54
C GLU A 100 -12.01 -6.81 16.88
N LEU A 101 -11.00 -7.46 17.45
CA LEU A 101 -10.38 -8.65 16.91
C LEU A 101 -10.69 -9.81 17.83
N THR A 102 -11.24 -10.88 17.28
CA THR A 102 -11.49 -12.13 17.99
C THR A 102 -10.80 -13.27 17.25
N LEU A 103 -9.84 -13.91 17.89
CA LEU A 103 -9.17 -15.08 17.36
C LEU A 103 -9.84 -16.34 17.89
N THR A 104 -10.26 -17.21 16.99
CA THR A 104 -10.92 -18.49 17.28
C THR A 104 -10.23 -19.63 16.54
N ASP A 105 -10.60 -20.89 16.80
CA ASP A 105 -10.10 -22.02 16.01
C ASP A 105 -10.47 -21.92 14.52
N ALA A 106 -11.62 -21.33 14.22
CA ALA A 106 -12.08 -21.14 12.85
C ALA A 106 -11.25 -20.08 12.09
N GLY A 107 -10.75 -19.06 12.79
CA GLY A 107 -9.95 -17.98 12.21
C GLY A 107 -10.00 -16.69 12.99
N LEU A 108 -9.56 -15.63 12.33
CA LEU A 108 -9.54 -14.26 12.84
C LEU A 108 -10.78 -13.50 12.38
N GLU A 109 -11.63 -13.13 13.33
CA GLU A 109 -12.77 -12.25 13.13
C GLU A 109 -12.36 -10.79 13.37
N VAL A 110 -12.77 -9.92 12.44
CA VAL A 110 -12.48 -8.49 12.49
C VAL A 110 -13.78 -7.70 12.35
N GLU A 111 -14.29 -7.29 13.49
CA GLU A 111 -15.44 -6.38 13.58
C GLU A 111 -14.94 -4.94 13.51
N ARG A 112 -15.54 -4.14 12.64
CA ARG A 112 -15.14 -2.75 12.37
C ARG A 112 -16.36 -1.85 12.48
N PRO A 113 -16.72 -1.38 13.69
CA PRO A 113 -17.85 -0.47 13.86
C PRO A 113 -17.77 0.75 12.93
N GLY A 114 -18.76 0.90 12.04
CA GLY A 114 -18.82 1.97 11.05
C GLY A 114 -18.02 1.70 9.75
N ALA A 115 -17.51 0.49 9.55
CA ALA A 115 -16.93 0.00 8.30
C ALA A 115 -17.39 -1.44 8.04
N THR A 116 -16.92 -2.07 6.97
CA THR A 116 -17.33 -3.43 6.58
C THR A 116 -16.59 -4.48 7.41
N ASP A 117 -17.29 -5.40 8.06
CA ASP A 117 -16.63 -6.47 8.80
C ASP A 117 -16.02 -7.51 7.85
N PHE A 118 -15.02 -8.27 8.32
CA PHE A 118 -14.47 -9.37 7.55
C PHE A 118 -13.89 -10.46 8.44
N PHE A 119 -13.80 -11.66 7.89
CA PHE A 119 -13.25 -12.83 8.53
C PHE A 119 -12.05 -13.36 7.75
N VAL A 120 -11.05 -13.87 8.45
CA VAL A 120 -9.87 -14.50 7.89
C VAL A 120 -9.80 -15.94 8.41
N PRO A 121 -10.17 -16.94 7.59
CA PRO A 121 -10.12 -18.34 8.00
C PRO A 121 -8.70 -18.76 8.41
N THR A 122 -8.57 -19.66 9.38
CA THR A 122 -7.26 -20.19 9.81
C THR A 122 -6.46 -20.75 8.63
N ALA A 123 -7.13 -21.43 7.69
CA ALA A 123 -6.51 -21.96 6.46
C ALA A 123 -5.99 -20.88 5.49
N ALA A 124 -6.43 -19.63 5.62
CA ALA A 124 -5.98 -18.48 4.83
C ALA A 124 -4.87 -17.70 5.52
N LEU A 125 -4.63 -17.88 6.82
CA LEU A 125 -3.53 -17.23 7.53
C LEU A 125 -2.18 -17.72 7.02
N ARG A 126 -1.21 -16.81 6.90
CA ARG A 126 0.14 -17.09 6.38
C ARG A 126 1.25 -16.59 7.29
N GLY A 127 0.96 -15.63 8.16
CA GLY A 127 1.90 -15.18 9.19
C GLY A 127 1.36 -14.02 9.99
N ALA A 128 1.94 -13.79 11.16
CA ALA A 128 1.77 -12.57 11.92
C ALA A 128 3.15 -12.01 12.31
N ARG A 129 3.29 -10.68 12.27
CA ARG A 129 4.52 -10.00 12.66
C ARG A 129 4.25 -8.65 13.29
N LEU A 130 5.22 -8.16 14.05
CA LEU A 130 5.26 -6.76 14.45
C LEU A 130 5.97 -5.96 13.37
N ASP A 131 5.38 -4.84 12.97
CA ASP A 131 5.95 -3.98 11.93
C ASP A 131 5.94 -2.51 12.37
N LYS A 132 6.65 -1.67 11.64
CA LYS A 132 6.72 -0.21 11.87
C LYS A 132 5.79 0.54 10.95
N GLY A 133 5.34 -0.04 9.84
CA GLY A 133 4.51 0.70 8.90
C GLY A 133 3.57 -0.13 8.05
N ILE A 134 2.40 0.45 7.80
CA ILE A 134 1.41 -0.11 6.88
C ILE A 134 0.55 0.99 6.26
N ALA A 135 0.12 0.76 5.03
CA ALA A 135 -0.76 1.63 4.26
C ALA A 135 -0.28 3.09 4.23
N GLY A 136 1.03 3.32 4.09
CA GLY A 136 1.62 4.66 4.05
C GLY A 136 1.77 5.37 5.40
N LYS A 137 1.58 4.68 6.54
CA LYS A 137 1.82 5.24 7.87
C LYS A 137 2.96 4.50 8.57
N VAL A 138 3.89 5.25 9.14
CA VAL A 138 4.96 4.74 10.02
C VAL A 138 4.63 5.07 11.47
N LEU A 139 4.79 4.10 12.36
CA LEU A 139 4.61 4.17 13.80
C LEU A 139 5.92 3.81 14.50
N THR A 140 5.92 3.88 15.83
CA THR A 140 7.03 3.39 16.65
C THR A 140 7.23 1.88 16.45
N GLU A 141 8.46 1.43 16.60
CA GLU A 141 8.82 0.01 16.50
C GLU A 141 8.01 -0.86 17.46
N GLY A 142 7.50 -1.98 16.95
CA GLY A 142 6.64 -2.89 17.71
C GLY A 142 5.21 -2.39 17.95
N GLY A 143 4.81 -1.25 17.37
CA GLY A 143 3.50 -0.62 17.63
C GLY A 143 2.36 -1.07 16.72
N LEU A 144 2.59 -2.02 15.83
CA LEU A 144 1.62 -2.50 14.84
C LEU A 144 1.71 -4.03 14.71
N LEU A 145 0.58 -4.69 14.92
CA LEU A 145 0.36 -6.08 14.53
C LEU A 145 0.00 -6.12 13.04
N VAL A 146 0.79 -6.82 12.25
CA VAL A 146 0.49 -7.10 10.83
C VAL A 146 0.19 -8.58 10.68
N VAL A 147 -1.01 -8.88 10.19
CA VAL A 147 -1.45 -10.24 9.88
C VAL A 147 -1.42 -10.42 8.36
N THR A 148 -0.63 -11.38 7.90
CA THR A 148 -0.53 -11.77 6.50
C THR A 148 -1.47 -12.94 6.22
N TRP A 149 -2.31 -12.81 5.21
CA TRP A 149 -3.31 -13.80 4.85
C TRP A 149 -3.59 -13.83 3.35
N ALA A 150 -4.12 -14.95 2.87
CA ALA A 150 -4.49 -15.15 1.48
C ALA A 150 -5.95 -14.76 1.24
N LEU A 151 -6.20 -13.93 0.23
CA LEU A 151 -7.52 -13.61 -0.28
C LEU A 151 -7.58 -13.96 -1.77
N GLY A 152 -8.13 -15.14 -2.09
CA GLY A 152 -7.95 -15.76 -3.40
C GLY A 152 -6.47 -16.06 -3.65
N ASP A 153 -5.97 -15.63 -4.81
CA ASP A 153 -4.57 -15.85 -5.21
C ASP A 153 -3.60 -14.76 -4.72
N LYS A 154 -4.08 -13.78 -3.94
CA LYS A 154 -3.29 -12.64 -3.48
C LYS A 154 -3.00 -12.74 -1.98
N LEU A 155 -1.78 -12.35 -1.61
CA LEU A 155 -1.38 -12.18 -0.22
C LEU A 155 -1.60 -10.74 0.22
N ILE A 156 -2.24 -10.59 1.37
CA ILE A 156 -2.63 -9.31 1.96
C ILE A 156 -2.01 -9.19 3.34
N ASP A 157 -1.47 -8.01 3.63
CA ASP A 157 -1.07 -7.60 4.97
C ASP A 157 -2.18 -6.70 5.55
N SER A 158 -2.78 -7.11 6.67
CA SER A 158 -3.76 -6.31 7.43
C SER A 158 -3.14 -5.80 8.72
N GLY A 159 -3.20 -4.48 8.94
CA GLY A 159 -2.51 -3.82 10.05
C GLY A 159 -3.43 -3.35 11.15
N PHE A 160 -3.11 -3.76 12.37
CA PHE A 160 -3.88 -3.50 13.57
C PHE A 160 -3.00 -2.91 14.67
N ARG A 161 -3.61 -2.07 15.50
CA ARG A 161 -2.98 -1.56 16.70
C ARG A 161 -3.95 -1.69 17.86
N SER A 162 -3.68 -2.65 18.76
CA SER A 162 -4.33 -2.73 20.08
C SER A 162 -4.21 -1.40 20.84
N GLU A 163 -5.21 -1.13 21.67
CA GLU A 163 -5.16 -0.08 22.69
C GLU A 163 -4.04 -0.34 23.71
N HIS A 164 -3.69 -1.60 23.99
CA HIS A 164 -2.54 -1.98 24.82
C HIS A 164 -1.44 -2.63 23.98
N ALA A 165 -0.31 -1.93 23.82
CA ALA A 165 0.79 -2.41 22.97
C ALA A 165 1.41 -3.74 23.42
N ALA A 166 1.33 -4.08 24.71
CA ALA A 166 1.86 -5.33 25.26
C ALA A 166 1.17 -6.58 24.69
N GLU A 167 -0.06 -6.45 24.18
CA GLU A 167 -0.83 -7.56 23.61
C GLU A 167 -0.29 -8.00 22.24
N HIS A 168 0.43 -7.15 21.50
CA HIS A 168 0.78 -7.50 20.11
C HIS A 168 1.72 -8.71 20.01
N THR A 169 2.63 -8.89 20.97
CA THR A 169 3.54 -10.04 21.00
C THR A 169 2.78 -11.35 21.20
N GLU A 170 1.86 -11.40 22.17
CA GLU A 170 1.02 -12.58 22.43
C GLU A 170 0.18 -12.96 21.20
N TRP A 171 -0.34 -11.96 20.49
CA TRP A 171 -1.08 -12.16 19.26
C TRP A 171 -0.22 -12.72 18.13
N VAL A 172 0.99 -12.20 17.95
CA VAL A 172 1.93 -12.74 16.95
C VAL A 172 2.26 -14.20 17.25
N ASP A 173 2.59 -14.50 18.50
CA ASP A 173 2.97 -15.85 18.92
C ASP A 173 1.81 -16.85 18.72
N THR A 174 0.61 -16.48 19.16
CA THR A 174 -0.58 -17.33 19.06
C THR A 174 -1.02 -17.56 17.61
N LEU A 175 -1.01 -16.51 16.77
CA LEU A 175 -1.34 -16.63 15.35
C LEU A 175 -0.33 -17.53 14.63
N ASN A 176 0.97 -17.34 14.88
CA ASN A 176 2.01 -18.16 14.25
C ASN A 176 1.96 -19.61 14.73
N GLN A 177 1.65 -19.86 16.02
CA GLN A 177 1.43 -21.22 16.52
C GLN A 177 0.26 -21.90 15.78
N MET A 178 -0.88 -21.22 15.66
CA MET A 178 -2.04 -21.76 14.94
C MET A 178 -1.75 -22.06 13.47
N ILE A 179 -0.97 -21.21 12.80
CA ILE A 179 -0.54 -21.44 11.41
C ILE A 179 0.32 -22.71 11.33
N ASN A 180 1.32 -22.85 12.20
CA ASN A 180 2.21 -24.00 12.24
C ASN A 180 1.46 -25.30 12.54
N ASP A 181 0.50 -25.28 13.47
CA ASP A 181 -0.33 -26.44 13.81
C ASP A 181 -1.19 -26.89 12.62
N THR A 182 -1.69 -25.93 11.84
CA THR A 182 -2.49 -26.20 10.64
C THR A 182 -1.65 -26.75 9.49
N GLU A 183 -0.42 -26.28 9.32
CA GLU A 183 0.51 -26.78 8.32
C GLU A 183 1.06 -28.18 8.66
N GLY A 184 1.34 -28.45 9.95
CA GLY A 184 1.78 -29.76 10.41
C GLY A 184 0.70 -30.85 10.40
N ALA A 185 -0.57 -30.47 10.34
CA ALA A 185 -1.71 -31.39 10.25
C ALA A 185 -2.08 -31.82 8.82
N ARG A 186 -1.41 -31.26 7.79
CA ARG A 186 -1.63 -31.59 6.37
C ARG A 186 -0.56 -32.54 5.83
#